data_AF-A0A970HH98-F1
#
_entry.id   AF-A0A970HH98-F1
#
_cell.length_a   1.000
_cell.length_b   1.000
_cell.length_c   1.000
_cell.angle_alpha   90.00
_cell.angle_beta   90.00
_cell.angle_gamma   90.00
#
_symmetry.space_group_name_H-M   'P 1'
#
loop_
_entity.id
_entity.type
_entity.pdbx_description
1 polymer ?
#
loop_
_entity_poly.entity_id
_entity_poly.type
_entity_poly.pdbx_seq_one_letter_code
_entity_poly.pdbx_strand_id
1 'polypeptide(L)'
;MGWIAILIVGAILGWITEAYLMRREYPGHLWGAIIAGIVGAWIGGKYLGVWGWMLDGVNVIGSAIVALILSYVVGLFGEEVVEQKRNAP
;
A
#
# COMPACT_ATOMS: atom_id res chain seq x y z
N MET A 1 11.89 -15.47 8.93
CA MET A 1 10.53 -14.91 9.02
C MET A 1 10.67 -13.52 8.43
N GLY A 2 10.45 -13.34 7.13
CA GLY A 2 10.75 -12.10 6.41
C GLY A 2 9.86 -10.90 6.74
N TRP A 3 9.59 -10.64 8.02
CA TRP A 3 8.77 -9.52 8.47
C TRP A 3 9.40 -8.17 8.13
N ILE A 4 10.74 -8.05 8.11
CA ILE A 4 11.43 -6.86 7.57
C ILE A 4 11.07 -6.65 6.10
N ALA A 5 11.09 -7.71 5.28
CA ALA A 5 10.79 -7.61 3.85
C ALA A 5 9.34 -7.14 3.63
N ILE A 6 8.41 -7.64 4.44
CA ILE A 6 7.00 -7.25 4.42
C ILE A 6 6.82 -5.78 4.80
N LEU A 7 7.49 -5.32 5.87
CA LEU A 7 7.41 -3.93 6.31
C LEU A 7 7.98 -2.97 5.27
N ILE A 8 9.16 -3.29 4.71
CA ILE A 8 9.81 -2.44 3.70
C ILE A 8 8.96 -2.39 2.42
N VAL A 9 8.58 -3.55 1.88
CA VAL A 9 7.80 -3.63 0.63
C VAL A 9 6.43 -2.99 0.82
N GLY A 10 5.75 -3.29 1.93
CA GLY A 10 4.43 -2.77 2.25
C GLY A 10 4.43 -1.25 2.46
N ALA A 11 5.39 -0.71 3.22
CA ALA A 11 5.47 0.73 3.46
C ALA A 11 5.80 1.51 2.18
N ILE A 12 6.77 1.01 1.37
CA ILE A 12 7.16 1.66 0.11
C ILE A 12 6.00 1.63 -0.88
N LEU A 13 5.34 0.49 -1.08
CA LEU A 13 4.26 0.38 -2.05
C LEU A 13 2.99 1.09 -1.58
N GLY A 14 2.67 1.05 -0.29
CA GLY A 14 1.57 1.82 0.28
C GLY A 14 1.76 3.31 0.01
N TRP A 15 2.96 3.84 0.30
CA TRP A 15 3.29 5.24 0.01
C TRP A 15 3.26 5.57 -1.49
N ILE A 16 3.81 4.72 -2.36
CA ILE A 16 3.77 4.94 -3.82
C ILE A 16 2.33 4.94 -4.35
N THR A 17 1.48 4.06 -3.82
CA THR A 17 0.08 3.97 -4.25
C THR A 17 -0.69 5.24 -3.86
N GLU A 18 -0.42 5.78 -2.67
CA GLU A 18 -0.99 7.04 -2.22
C GLU A 18 -0.44 8.23 -3.00
N ALA A 19 0.87 8.35 -3.13
CA ALA A 19 1.53 9.47 -3.77
C ALA A 19 1.30 9.56 -5.30
N TYR A 20 1.15 8.43 -5.99
CA TYR A 20 1.14 8.40 -7.46
C TYR A 20 -0.15 7.86 -8.09
N LEU A 21 -0.89 6.99 -7.39
CA LEU A 21 -2.07 6.32 -7.95
C LEU A 21 -3.40 6.95 -7.51
N MET A 22 -3.43 7.62 -6.35
CA MET A 22 -4.65 8.23 -5.82
C MET A 22 -4.70 9.73 -6.08
N ARG A 23 -5.85 10.18 -6.61
CA ARG A 23 -6.23 11.60 -6.68
C ARG A 23 -7.13 12.03 -5.51
N ARG A 24 -7.25 11.17 -4.49
CA ARG A 24 -8.10 11.31 -3.32
C ARG A 24 -7.25 11.19 -2.07
N GLU A 25 -7.68 11.83 -0.98
CA GLU A 25 -7.02 11.69 0.31
C GLU A 25 -7.33 10.29 0.86
N TYR A 26 -6.29 9.52 1.17
CA TYR A 26 -6.47 8.20 1.77
C TYR A 26 -7.23 8.32 3.09
N PRO A 27 -8.13 7.36 3.40
CA PRO A 27 -8.80 7.35 4.70
C PRO A 27 -7.76 7.12 5.79
N GLY A 28 -7.53 8.14 6.63
CA GLY A 28 -6.44 8.15 7.62
C GLY A 28 -5.11 8.71 7.12
N HIS A 29 -5.11 9.48 6.02
CA HIS A 29 -3.93 10.10 5.41
C HIS A 29 -2.84 9.06 5.06
N LEU A 30 -1.56 9.47 5.10
CA LEU A 30 -0.39 8.62 4.85
C LEU A 30 -0.39 7.31 5.66
N TRP A 31 -0.91 7.34 6.91
CA TRP A 31 -0.94 6.16 7.77
C TRP A 31 -1.87 5.07 7.25
N GLY A 32 -3.02 5.45 6.66
CA GLY A 32 -3.94 4.51 6.04
C GLY A 32 -3.29 3.75 4.87
N ALA A 33 -2.52 4.47 4.05
CA ALA A 33 -1.80 3.89 2.93
C ALA A 33 -0.69 2.91 3.37
N ILE A 34 0.10 3.28 4.38
CA ILE A 34 1.18 2.43 4.91
C ILE A 34 0.60 1.15 5.54
N ILE A 35 -0.47 1.26 6.34
CA ILE A 35 -1.10 0.10 6.97
C ILE A 35 -1.71 -0.83 5.92
N ALA A 36 -2.43 -0.28 4.92
CA ALA A 36 -2.98 -1.05 3.82
C ALA A 36 -1.87 -1.77 3.03
N GLY A 37 -0.76 -1.08 2.75
CA GLY A 37 0.40 -1.65 2.08
C GLY A 37 1.05 -2.80 2.87
N ILE A 38 1.25 -2.65 4.18
CA ILE A 38 1.82 -3.68 5.05
C ILE A 38 0.90 -4.91 5.14
N VAL A 39 -0.41 -4.69 5.33
CA VAL A 39 -1.38 -5.78 5.39
C VAL A 39 -1.44 -6.52 4.06
N GLY A 40 -1.45 -5.79 2.94
CA GLY A 40 -1.45 -6.40 1.62
C GLY A 40 -0.14 -7.15 1.32
N ALA A 41 1.01 -6.61 1.71
CA ALA A 41 2.30 -7.29 1.57
C ALA A 41 2.35 -8.59 2.40
N TRP A 42 1.81 -8.58 3.61
CA TRP A 42 1.75 -9.78 4.44
C TRP A 42 0.88 -10.88 3.83
N ILE A 43 -0.29 -10.50 3.30
CA ILE A 43 -1.20 -11.43 2.62
C ILE A 43 -0.55 -11.96 1.34
N GLY A 44 0.00 -11.09 0.49
CA GLY A 44 0.62 -11.50 -0.76
C GLY A 44 1.83 -12.40 -0.56
N GLY A 45 2.67 -12.11 0.42
CA GLY A 45 3.84 -12.91 0.76
C GLY A 45 3.51 -14.31 1.26
N LYS A 46 2.35 -14.49 1.90
CA LYS A 46 1.90 -15.78 2.44
C LYS A 46 1.06 -16.59 1.46
N TYR A 47 0.18 -15.95 0.69
CA TYR A 47 -0.86 -16.63 -0.10
C TYR A 47 -0.56 -16.78 -1.59
N LEU A 48 0.31 -15.95 -2.19
CA LEU A 48 0.63 -16.06 -3.62
C LEU A 48 1.69 -17.12 -3.94
N GLY A 49 2.14 -17.88 -2.94
CA GLY A 49 3.07 -19.01 -3.13
C GLY A 49 4.50 -18.56 -3.36
N VAL A 50 5.31 -19.45 -3.94
CA VAL A 50 6.76 -19.23 -4.14
C VAL A 50 7.00 -18.73 -5.55
N TRP A 51 7.30 -17.44 -5.69
CA TRP A 51 7.75 -16.86 -6.96
C TRP A 51 9.25 -16.61 -6.83
N GLY A 52 9.98 -16.70 -7.94
CA GLY A 52 11.45 -16.77 -7.95
C GLY A 52 12.19 -15.65 -7.22
N TRP A 53 11.54 -14.53 -6.88
CA TRP A 53 12.07 -13.50 -5.99
C TRP A 53 11.52 -13.63 -4.57
N MET A 54 12.35 -14.24 -3.72
CA MET A 54 12.10 -14.38 -2.30
C MET A 54 13.12 -13.56 -1.49
N LEU A 55 12.63 -12.77 -0.54
CA LEU A 55 13.46 -12.09 0.48
C LEU A 55 13.09 -12.66 1.85
N ASP A 56 14.06 -13.28 2.53
CA ASP A 56 13.89 -13.92 3.85
C ASP A 56 12.65 -14.85 3.95
N GLY A 57 12.42 -15.64 2.87
CA GLY A 57 11.30 -16.57 2.77
C GLY A 57 9.95 -15.94 2.43
N VAL A 58 9.90 -14.64 2.14
CA VAL A 58 8.69 -13.93 1.71
C VAL A 58 8.74 -13.69 0.20
N ASN A 59 7.65 -14.01 -0.50
CA ASN A 59 7.49 -13.73 -1.91
C ASN A 59 7.28 -12.22 -2.14
N VAL A 60 8.33 -11.54 -2.61
CA VAL A 60 8.34 -10.08 -2.78
C VAL A 60 7.36 -9.63 -3.85
N ILE A 61 7.28 -10.38 -4.95
CA ILE A 61 6.40 -10.05 -6.07
C ILE A 61 4.95 -10.24 -5.66
N GLY A 62 4.65 -11.36 -4.99
CA GLY A 62 3.31 -11.61 -4.46
C GLY A 62 2.88 -10.56 -3.45
N SER A 63 3.75 -10.24 -2.49
CA SER A 63 3.56 -9.14 -1.54
C SER A 63 3.27 -7.83 -2.26
N ALA A 64 4.02 -7.51 -3.32
CA ALA A 64 3.87 -6.27 -4.04
C ALA A 64 2.51 -6.13 -4.75
N ILE A 65 2.07 -7.20 -5.41
CA ILE A 65 0.80 -7.23 -6.13
C ILE A 65 -0.37 -7.00 -5.16
N VAL A 66 -0.42 -7.75 -4.05
CA VAL A 66 -1.52 -7.64 -3.09
C VAL A 66 -1.44 -6.33 -2.31
N ALA A 67 -0.24 -5.85 -1.96
CA ALA A 67 -0.07 -4.53 -1.35
C ALA A 67 -0.64 -3.41 -2.23
N LEU A 68 -0.35 -3.42 -3.53
CA LEU A 68 -0.88 -2.46 -4.48
C LEU A 68 -2.41 -2.53 -4.58
N ILE A 69 -2.96 -3.73 -4.77
CA ILE A 69 -4.41 -3.93 -4.91
C ILE A 69 -5.13 -3.48 -3.63
N LEU A 70 -4.65 -3.89 -2.46
CA LEU A 70 -5.29 -3.60 -1.19
C LEU A 70 -5.18 -2.12 -0.82
N SER A 71 -4.00 -1.51 -1.07
CA SER A 71 -3.82 -0.06 -0.91
C SER A 71 -4.79 0.70 -1.82
N TYR A 72 -4.85 0.34 -3.10
CA TYR A 72 -5.77 0.96 -4.05
C TYR A 72 -7.23 0.86 -3.61
N VAL A 73 -7.68 -0.35 -3.21
CA VAL A 73 -9.05 -0.55 -2.72
C VAL A 73 -9.33 0.29 -1.47
N VAL A 74 -8.41 0.35 -0.52
CA VAL A 74 -8.55 1.19 0.67
C VAL A 74 -8.61 2.67 0.29
N GLY A 75 -7.76 3.12 -0.64
CA GLY A 75 -7.75 4.49 -1.13
C GLY A 75 -9.04 4.89 -1.86
N LEU A 76 -9.78 3.93 -2.45
CA LEU A 76 -11.07 4.22 -3.07
C LEU A 76 -12.14 4.66 -2.05
N PHE A 77 -12.03 4.17 -0.81
CA PHE A 77 -12.86 4.62 0.30
C PHE A 77 -12.40 5.95 0.92
N GLY A 78 -11.32 6.53 0.39
CA GLY A 78 -10.84 7.85 0.77
C GLY A 78 -11.80 8.96 0.36
N GLU A 79 -11.77 10.04 1.15
CA GLU A 79 -12.56 11.23 0.88
C GLU A 79 -12.02 11.96 -0.36
N GLU A 80 -12.92 12.62 -1.10
CA GLU A 80 -12.47 13.54 -2.15
C GLU A 80 -11.75 14.70 -1.50
N VAL A 81 -10.52 15.00 -1.96
CA VAL A 81 -9.82 16.21 -1.58
C VAL A 81 -10.66 17.38 -2.08
N VAL A 82 -11.48 17.96 -1.20
CA VAL A 82 -12.18 19.20 -1.48
C VAL A 82 -11.09 20.27 -1.53
N GLU A 83 -10.71 20.68 -2.74
CA GLU A 83 -9.69 21.71 -2.95
C GLU A 83 -10.20 23.06 -2.44
N GLN A 84 -10.14 23.28 -1.13
CA GLN A 84 -10.80 24.39 -0.46
C GLN A 84 -9.87 25.57 -0.13
N LYS A 85 -8.70 25.69 -0.76
CA LYS A 85 -7.76 26.81 -0.48
C LYS A 85 -7.19 27.51 -1.72
N ARG A 86 -8.02 27.78 -2.73
CA ARG A 86 -7.68 28.78 -3.77
C ARG A 86 -8.48 30.09 -3.71
N ASN A 87 -9.52 30.16 -2.88
CA ASN A 87 -10.40 31.34 -2.78
C ASN A 87 -10.61 31.83 -1.33
N ALA A 88 -9.57 31.86 -0.50
CA ALA A 88 -9.63 32.71 0.69
C ALA A 88 -9.33 34.17 0.25
N PRO A 89 -10.21 35.13 0.57
CA PRO A 89 -10.12 36.52 0.11
C PRO A 89 -8.91 37.27 0.66
#